data_AF-X1Q6Z7-F1
#
_entry.id   AF-X1Q6Z7-F1
#
_cell.length_a   1.000
_cell.length_b   1.000
_cell.length_c   1.000
_cell.angle_alpha   90.00
_cell.angle_beta   90.00
_cell.angle_gamma   90.00
#
_symmetry.space_group_name_H-M   'P 1'
#
loop_
_entity.id
_entity.type
_entity.pdbx_description
1 polymer ?
#
loop_
_entity_poly.entity_id
_entity_poly.type
_entity_poly.pdbx_seq_one_letter_code
_entity_poly.pdbx_strand_id
1 'polypeptide(L)'
;QLFGPVRGGLGYSVIIVGFILGAITGTVAAQVIAMAMISLPVMMRYRYNMKYATGVLAASGTITQLVPPSLVLVVLADQLKTPMGSADVGSMYLGAWGPSVIQIALFALYTFVLTRIKPDWLPPVPVEERTLRGWALWRKCLRGIIPCAVLIFLVLGTIMLGIATPTESGAMGAVGALVLAVLRDPGFGKLDRSIYRIG
;
A
#
# COMPACT_ATOMS: atom_id res chain seq x y z
N GLN A 1 -0.87 -10.67 -11.43
CA GLN A 1 -1.95 -11.17 -12.32
C GLN A 1 -2.80 -10.04 -12.90
N LEU A 2 -3.21 -9.03 -12.11
CA LEU A 2 -4.07 -7.92 -12.56
C LEU A 2 -3.48 -7.15 -13.77
N PHE A 3 -2.18 -6.84 -13.74
CA PHE A 3 -1.48 -6.16 -14.84
C PHE A 3 -0.63 -7.10 -15.72
N GLY A 4 -0.74 -8.41 -15.52
CA GLY A 4 0.06 -9.42 -16.23
C GLY A 4 0.07 -9.36 -17.78
N PRO A 5 -1.02 -8.99 -18.49
CA PRO A 5 -0.99 -8.93 -19.97
C PRO A 5 -0.17 -7.76 -20.51
N VAL A 6 0.04 -6.72 -19.70
CA VAL A 6 0.67 -5.48 -20.16
C VAL A 6 2.18 -5.63 -20.03
N ARG A 7 2.93 -5.18 -21.05
CA ARG A 7 4.39 -5.01 -20.93
C ARG A 7 4.67 -4.10 -19.72
N GLY A 8 5.57 -4.50 -18.83
CA GLY A 8 5.78 -3.81 -17.55
C GLY A 8 4.72 -4.07 -16.47
N GLY A 9 3.82 -5.03 -16.68
CA GLY A 9 2.74 -5.37 -15.76
C GLY A 9 3.17 -5.67 -14.31
N LEU A 10 4.31 -6.33 -14.13
CA LEU A 10 4.86 -6.58 -12.79
C LEU A 10 5.35 -5.28 -12.13
N GLY A 11 5.90 -4.36 -12.91
CA GLY A 11 6.30 -3.03 -12.46
C GLY A 11 5.13 -2.20 -11.95
N TYR A 12 4.04 -2.13 -12.73
CA TYR A 12 2.79 -1.49 -12.28
C TYR A 12 2.21 -2.16 -11.03
N SER A 13 2.32 -3.48 -10.94
CA SER A 13 1.87 -4.21 -9.75
C SER A 13 2.67 -3.81 -8.52
N VAL A 14 3.99 -3.66 -8.61
CA VAL A 14 4.84 -3.20 -7.49
C VAL A 14 4.49 -1.77 -7.08
N ILE A 15 4.26 -0.86 -8.04
CA ILE A 15 3.90 0.53 -7.73
C ILE A 15 2.56 0.60 -6.97
N ILE A 16 1.54 -0.10 -7.46
CA ILE A 16 0.19 -0.07 -6.87
C ILE A 16 0.13 -0.82 -5.54
N VAL A 17 0.76 -2.00 -5.46
CA VAL A 17 0.83 -2.74 -4.21
C VAL A 17 1.67 -1.98 -3.18
N GLY A 18 2.77 -1.35 -3.62
CA GLY A 18 3.59 -0.47 -2.78
C GLY A 18 2.83 0.75 -2.27
N PHE A 19 1.93 1.33 -3.07
CA PHE A 19 1.02 2.39 -2.61
C PHE A 19 0.09 1.90 -1.49
N ILE A 20 -0.58 0.77 -1.70
CA ILE A 20 -1.54 0.23 -0.72
C ILE A 20 -0.82 -0.20 0.55
N LEU A 21 0.29 -0.93 0.42
CA LEU A 21 1.07 -1.38 1.58
C LEU A 21 1.74 -0.22 2.30
N GLY A 22 2.18 0.81 1.59
CA GLY A 22 2.79 2.00 2.17
C GLY A 22 1.82 2.78 3.03
N ALA A 23 0.59 2.97 2.55
CA ALA A 23 -0.49 3.57 3.33
C ALA A 23 -0.82 2.79 4.61
N ILE A 24 -0.50 1.50 4.70
CA ILE A 24 -0.82 0.67 5.87
C ILE A 24 0.38 0.58 6.83
N THR A 25 1.58 0.35 6.29
CA THR A 25 2.77 0.09 7.11
C THR A 25 3.46 1.36 7.58
N GLY A 26 3.44 2.45 6.79
CA GLY A 26 4.09 3.71 7.17
C GLY A 26 5.62 3.61 7.36
N THR A 27 6.26 2.49 7.00
CA THR A 27 7.70 2.25 7.16
C THR A 27 8.39 1.84 5.86
N VAL A 28 9.41 2.59 5.45
CA VAL A 28 10.16 2.35 4.20
C VAL A 28 10.90 1.02 4.22
N ALA A 29 11.65 0.73 5.29
CA ALA A 29 12.54 -0.42 5.36
C ALA A 29 11.78 -1.76 5.23
N ALA A 30 10.73 -1.94 6.04
CA ALA A 30 9.94 -3.18 6.03
C ALA A 30 9.26 -3.40 4.68
N GLN A 31 8.72 -2.34 4.07
CA GLN A 31 8.06 -2.44 2.77
C GLN A 31 9.03 -2.83 1.66
N VAL A 32 10.19 -2.16 1.57
CA VAL A 32 11.18 -2.47 0.52
C VAL A 32 11.66 -3.90 0.64
N ILE A 33 11.93 -4.37 1.87
CA ILE A 33 12.34 -5.75 2.12
C ILE A 33 11.23 -6.74 1.71
N ALA A 34 9.99 -6.51 2.14
CA ALA A 34 8.87 -7.39 1.80
C ALA A 34 8.64 -7.44 0.27
N MET A 35 8.64 -6.29 -0.40
CA MET A 35 8.49 -6.23 -1.85
C MET A 35 9.67 -6.85 -2.59
N ALA A 36 10.89 -6.66 -2.11
CA ALA A 36 12.07 -7.29 -2.70
C ALA A 36 11.98 -8.82 -2.59
N MET A 37 11.68 -9.36 -1.41
CA MET A 37 11.57 -10.81 -1.21
C MET A 37 10.43 -11.44 -2.02
N ILE A 38 9.31 -10.74 -2.19
CA ILE A 38 8.14 -11.28 -2.89
C ILE A 38 8.25 -11.09 -4.41
N SER A 39 8.64 -9.90 -4.86
CA SER A 39 8.49 -9.50 -6.27
C SER A 39 9.77 -9.67 -7.09
N LEU A 40 10.96 -9.54 -6.49
CA LEU A 40 12.22 -9.72 -7.21
C LEU A 40 12.37 -11.14 -7.80
N PRO A 41 12.17 -12.25 -7.05
CA PRO A 41 12.31 -13.59 -7.64
C PRO A 41 11.31 -13.83 -8.77
N VAL A 42 10.10 -13.29 -8.64
CA VAL A 42 9.06 -13.38 -9.68
C VAL A 42 9.46 -12.59 -10.93
N MET A 43 9.97 -11.37 -10.77
CA MET A 43 10.48 -10.56 -11.89
C MET A 43 11.65 -11.23 -12.60
N MET A 44 12.58 -11.84 -11.87
CA MET A 44 13.70 -12.57 -12.46
C MET A 44 13.24 -13.83 -13.21
N ARG A 45 12.24 -14.55 -12.70
CA ARG A 45 11.63 -15.70 -13.37
C ARG A 45 11.06 -15.32 -14.75
N TYR A 46 10.48 -14.14 -14.86
CA TYR A 46 9.97 -13.60 -16.12
C TYR A 46 11.00 -12.79 -16.92
N ARG A 47 12.29 -12.86 -16.55
CA ARG A 47 13.39 -12.20 -17.26
C ARG A 47 13.26 -10.67 -17.36
N TYR A 48 12.73 -10.03 -16.32
CA TYR A 48 12.82 -8.57 -16.21
C TYR A 48 14.28 -8.12 -16.08
N ASN A 49 14.59 -6.94 -16.60
CA ASN A 49 15.91 -6.36 -16.43
C ASN A 49 16.18 -6.07 -14.95
N MET A 50 17.31 -6.56 -14.44
CA MET A 50 17.69 -6.40 -13.03
C MET A 50 17.74 -4.93 -12.59
N LYS A 51 18.24 -4.01 -13.43
CA LYS A 51 18.35 -2.58 -13.09
C LYS A 51 16.98 -1.94 -12.91
N TYR A 52 16.02 -2.32 -13.76
CA TYR A 52 14.63 -1.87 -13.61
C TYR A 52 13.98 -2.49 -12.37
N ALA A 53 14.12 -3.80 -12.18
CA ALA A 53 13.48 -4.54 -11.09
C ALA A 53 13.94 -3.99 -9.72
N THR A 54 15.24 -3.84 -9.49
CA THR A 54 15.75 -3.28 -8.24
C THR A 54 15.40 -1.80 -8.09
N GLY A 55 15.43 -1.02 -9.18
CA GLY A 55 15.05 0.39 -9.18
C GLY A 55 13.59 0.62 -8.81
N VAL A 56 12.64 -0.11 -9.41
CA VAL A 56 11.21 0.03 -9.08
C VAL A 56 10.89 -0.45 -7.67
N LEU A 57 11.60 -1.48 -7.18
CA LEU A 57 11.46 -1.95 -5.80
C LEU A 57 11.97 -0.91 -4.79
N ALA A 58 13.14 -0.32 -5.04
CA ALA A 58 13.66 0.76 -4.22
C ALA A 58 12.74 1.99 -4.24
N ALA A 59 12.28 2.39 -5.43
CA ALA A 59 11.35 3.51 -5.60
C ALA A 59 10.01 3.26 -4.90
N SER A 60 9.53 2.01 -4.83
CA SER A 60 8.28 1.71 -4.13
C SER A 60 8.32 2.11 -2.64
N GLY A 61 9.48 2.08 -1.99
CA GLY A 61 9.64 2.49 -0.60
C GLY A 61 9.45 3.99 -0.37
N THR A 62 9.70 4.83 -1.37
CA THR A 62 9.50 6.28 -1.22
C THR A 62 8.02 6.65 -1.26
N ILE A 63 7.16 5.77 -1.76
CA ILE A 63 5.70 5.95 -1.78
C ILE A 63 5.16 5.99 -0.34
N THR A 64 5.72 5.15 0.53
CA THR A 64 5.32 5.01 1.94
C THR A 64 5.42 6.30 2.75
N GLN A 65 6.40 7.15 2.42
CA GLN A 65 6.62 8.38 3.19
C GLN A 65 5.56 9.43 2.88
N LEU A 66 5.05 9.44 1.65
CA LEU A 66 4.23 10.51 1.11
C LEU A 66 2.73 10.21 1.18
N VAL A 67 2.34 8.95 1.01
CA VAL A 67 0.94 8.55 0.91
C VAL A 67 0.26 8.50 2.29
N PRO A 68 -0.84 9.24 2.51
CA PRO A 68 -1.59 9.15 3.76
C PRO A 68 -2.31 7.79 3.94
N PRO A 69 -2.40 7.26 5.17
CA PRO A 69 -1.79 7.75 6.41
C PRO A 69 -0.29 7.41 6.49
N SER A 70 0.54 8.40 6.83
CA SER A 70 2.00 8.25 6.94
C SER A 70 2.48 8.77 8.30
N LEU A 71 3.31 7.97 8.98
CA LEU A 71 3.92 8.34 10.26
C LEU A 71 4.84 9.56 10.09
N VAL A 72 5.54 9.67 8.97
CA VAL A 72 6.44 10.79 8.69
C VAL A 72 5.66 12.11 8.68
N LEU A 73 4.49 12.14 8.04
CA LEU A 73 3.64 13.34 8.02
C LEU A 73 3.06 13.68 9.40
N VAL A 74 2.72 12.68 10.22
CA VAL A 74 2.27 12.89 11.61
C VAL A 74 3.38 13.52 12.44
N VAL A 75 4.59 12.99 12.35
CA VAL A 75 5.76 13.52 13.07
C VAL A 75 6.10 14.92 12.59
N LEU A 76 6.09 15.17 11.27
CA LEU A 76 6.33 16.50 10.73
C LEU A 76 5.28 17.51 11.20
N ALA A 77 4.00 17.14 11.21
CA ALA A 77 2.94 17.99 11.73
C ALA A 77 3.21 18.35 13.19
N ASP A 78 3.59 17.36 14.01
CA ASP A 78 3.89 17.57 15.42
C ASP A 78 5.11 18.48 15.64
N GLN A 79 6.18 18.30 14.86
CA GLN A 79 7.37 19.16 14.93
C GLN A 79 7.13 20.58 14.41
N LEU A 80 6.24 20.73 13.42
CA LEU A 80 5.91 22.01 12.79
C LEU A 80 4.83 22.81 13.53
N LYS A 81 4.25 22.28 14.62
CA LYS A 81 3.38 23.01 15.56
C LYS A 81 4.17 24.13 16.24
N THR A 82 4.38 25.21 15.49
CA THR A 82 4.92 26.47 15.98
C THR A 82 3.76 27.46 16.17
N PRO A 83 3.90 28.48 17.04
CA PRO A 83 2.81 29.41 17.38
C PRO A 83 2.18 30.18 16.19
N MET A 84 2.81 30.13 15.01
CA MET A 84 2.44 30.90 13.82
C MET A 84 1.87 30.02 12.68
N GLY A 85 1.90 28.70 12.80
CA GLY A 85 1.55 27.75 11.75
C GLY A 85 0.61 26.66 12.23
N SER A 86 -0.64 26.69 11.78
CA SER A 86 -1.66 25.64 11.94
C SER A 86 -1.35 24.37 11.12
N ALA A 87 -0.18 23.78 11.32
CA ALA A 87 0.15 22.47 10.76
C ALA A 87 -0.55 21.37 11.58
N ASP A 88 -1.86 21.29 11.45
CA ASP A 88 -2.61 20.13 11.93
C ASP A 88 -2.24 18.90 11.09
N VAL A 89 -2.29 17.71 11.70
CA VAL A 89 -2.02 16.45 10.99
C VAL A 89 -2.95 16.30 9.79
N GLY A 90 -4.17 16.80 9.93
CA GLY A 90 -5.12 16.78 8.86
C GLY A 90 -4.74 17.64 7.66
N SER A 91 -4.26 18.87 7.89
CA SER A 91 -3.84 19.74 6.78
C SER A 91 -2.61 19.18 6.06
N MET A 92 -1.71 18.50 6.78
CA MET A 92 -0.57 17.80 6.17
C MET A 92 -1.02 16.62 5.30
N TYR A 93 -1.99 15.81 5.73
CA TYR A 93 -2.53 14.74 4.91
C TYR A 93 -3.26 15.25 3.66
N LEU A 94 -4.05 16.31 3.80
CA LEU A 94 -4.73 16.93 2.66
C LEU A 94 -3.70 17.47 1.64
N GLY A 95 -2.65 18.15 2.13
CA GLY A 95 -1.56 18.67 1.30
C GLY A 95 -0.71 17.59 0.64
N ALA A 96 -0.58 16.40 1.26
CA ALA A 96 0.24 15.30 0.75
C ALA A 96 -0.42 14.51 -0.39
N TRP A 97 -1.73 14.64 -0.61
CA TRP A 97 -2.42 13.96 -1.72
C TRP A 97 -1.90 14.36 -3.10
N GLY A 98 -1.73 15.65 -3.34
CA GLY A 98 -1.17 16.19 -4.59
C GLY A 98 0.18 15.55 -4.96
N PRO A 99 1.22 15.69 -4.12
CA PRO A 99 2.53 15.12 -4.42
C PRO A 99 2.49 13.58 -4.47
N SER A 100 1.64 12.91 -3.67
CA SER A 100 1.46 11.46 -3.74
C SER A 100 0.99 10.98 -5.11
N VAL A 101 -0.06 11.60 -5.64
CA VAL A 101 -0.60 11.26 -6.97
C VAL A 101 0.41 11.55 -8.06
N ILE A 102 1.11 12.68 -7.98
CA ILE A 102 2.18 13.03 -8.93
C ILE A 102 3.29 11.98 -8.90
N GLN A 103 3.75 11.55 -7.73
CA GLN A 103 4.81 10.56 -7.61
C GLN A 103 4.41 9.21 -8.22
N ILE A 104 3.19 8.73 -7.95
CA ILE A 104 2.67 7.49 -8.54
C ILE A 104 2.58 7.64 -10.07
N ALA A 105 2.07 8.78 -10.55
CA ALA A 105 1.98 9.07 -11.97
C ALA A 105 3.36 9.09 -12.63
N LEU A 106 4.36 9.68 -11.98
CA LEU A 106 5.75 9.68 -12.47
C LEU A 106 6.33 8.26 -12.55
N PHE A 107 6.11 7.41 -11.55
CA PHE A 107 6.58 6.02 -11.59
C PHE A 107 5.86 5.17 -12.65
N ALA A 108 4.56 5.39 -12.80
CA ALA A 108 3.76 4.75 -13.84
C ALA A 108 4.20 5.22 -15.24
N LEU A 109 4.46 6.52 -15.40
CA LEU A 109 4.95 7.12 -16.64
C LEU A 109 6.35 6.63 -16.97
N TYR A 110 7.26 6.58 -16.00
CA TYR A 110 8.60 6.03 -16.19
C TYR A 110 8.55 4.58 -16.68
N THR A 111 7.72 3.75 -16.04
CA THR A 111 7.49 2.37 -16.48
C THR A 111 6.91 2.33 -17.89
N PHE A 112 5.92 3.17 -18.19
CA PHE A 112 5.30 3.26 -19.52
C PHE A 112 6.32 3.62 -20.60
N VAL A 113 7.09 4.69 -20.40
CA VAL A 113 8.14 5.15 -21.30
C VAL A 113 9.17 4.03 -21.53
N LEU A 114 9.60 3.36 -20.47
CA LEU A 114 10.59 2.28 -20.58
C LEU A 114 10.04 1.07 -21.35
N THR A 115 8.75 0.75 -21.22
CA THR A 115 8.12 -0.32 -22.03
C THR A 115 8.08 0.00 -23.52
N ARG A 116 8.14 1.29 -23.91
CA ARG A 116 8.17 1.74 -25.31
C ARG A 116 9.61 1.82 -25.86
N ILE A 117 10.58 2.26 -25.05
CA ILE A 117 11.97 2.43 -25.46
C ILE A 117 12.75 1.11 -25.38
N LYS A 118 12.55 0.33 -24.31
CA LYS A 118 13.25 -0.94 -24.07
C LYS A 118 12.24 -2.05 -23.74
N PRO A 119 11.44 -2.48 -24.73
CA PRO A 119 10.41 -3.50 -24.51
C PRO A 119 10.98 -4.83 -23.99
N ASP A 120 12.23 -5.16 -24.34
CA ASP A 120 12.91 -6.38 -23.89
C ASP A 120 13.24 -6.39 -22.39
N TRP A 121 13.28 -5.21 -21.75
CA TRP A 121 13.55 -5.10 -20.32
C TRP A 121 12.33 -5.41 -19.45
N LEU A 122 11.12 -5.30 -20.02
CA LEU A 122 9.86 -5.45 -19.31
C LEU A 122 8.90 -6.37 -20.07
N PRO A 123 9.29 -7.65 -20.26
CA PRO A 123 8.46 -8.60 -20.99
C PRO A 123 7.07 -8.76 -20.31
N PRO A 124 6.02 -9.01 -21.09
CA PRO A 124 4.70 -9.32 -20.55
C PRO A 124 4.74 -10.70 -19.88
N VAL A 125 3.88 -10.91 -18.88
CA VAL A 125 3.82 -12.20 -18.17
C VAL A 125 3.17 -13.25 -19.10
N PRO A 126 3.79 -14.43 -19.32
CA PRO A 126 3.27 -15.50 -20.17
C PRO A 126 1.84 -15.91 -19.81
N VAL A 127 1.11 -16.38 -20.82
CA VAL A 127 -0.34 -16.60 -20.74
C VAL A 127 -0.67 -17.83 -19.87
N GLU A 128 0.27 -18.77 -19.79
CA GLU A 128 0.17 -20.09 -19.16
C GLU A 128 0.18 -20.05 -17.62
N GLU A 129 0.81 -19.05 -16.99
CA GLU A 129 0.86 -18.94 -15.51
C GLU A 129 -0.30 -18.10 -14.92
N ARG A 130 -1.30 -17.79 -15.75
CA ARG A 130 -2.42 -16.91 -15.40
C ARG A 130 -3.58 -17.73 -14.84
N THR A 131 -3.46 -18.14 -13.58
CA THR A 131 -4.44 -19.01 -12.90
C THR A 131 -5.78 -18.34 -12.57
N LEU A 132 -5.89 -17.00 -12.53
CA LEU A 132 -7.14 -16.28 -12.28
C LEU A 132 -7.34 -15.16 -13.32
N ARG A 133 -8.52 -15.14 -13.96
CA ARG A 133 -8.94 -14.10 -14.92
C ARG A 133 -10.29 -13.50 -14.54
N GLY A 134 -10.50 -12.25 -14.92
CA GLY A 134 -11.81 -11.57 -14.85
C GLY A 134 -12.29 -11.24 -13.43
N TRP A 135 -13.60 -11.37 -13.23
CA TRP A 135 -14.32 -10.96 -12.00
C TRP A 135 -13.84 -11.68 -10.74
N ALA A 136 -13.39 -12.93 -10.84
CA ALA A 136 -12.88 -13.68 -9.70
C ALA A 136 -11.56 -13.10 -9.13
N LEU A 137 -10.71 -12.55 -10.00
CA LEU A 137 -9.47 -11.88 -9.61
C LEU A 137 -9.77 -10.52 -8.96
N TRP A 138 -10.68 -9.75 -9.55
CA TRP A 138 -11.20 -8.51 -8.96
C TRP A 138 -11.80 -8.76 -7.58
N ARG A 139 -12.65 -9.78 -7.42
CA ARG A 139 -13.24 -10.15 -6.12
C ARG A 139 -12.17 -10.53 -5.07
N LYS A 140 -11.11 -11.23 -5.48
CA LYS A 140 -10.00 -11.59 -4.57
C LYS A 140 -9.20 -10.35 -4.13
N CYS A 141 -8.90 -9.44 -5.07
CA CYS A 141 -8.26 -8.16 -4.77
C CYS A 141 -9.14 -7.27 -3.88
N LEU A 142 -10.43 -7.11 -4.21
CA LEU A 142 -11.39 -6.35 -3.42
C LEU A 142 -11.53 -6.88 -2.00
N ARG A 143 -11.59 -8.20 -1.82
CA ARG A 143 -11.58 -8.80 -0.46
C ARG A 143 -10.34 -8.41 0.34
N GLY A 144 -9.19 -8.16 -0.31
CA GLY A 144 -7.98 -7.63 0.34
C GLY A 144 -8.05 -6.13 0.60
N ILE A 145 -8.42 -5.36 -0.41
CA ILE A 145 -8.37 -3.89 -0.42
C ILE A 145 -9.48 -3.28 0.45
N ILE A 146 -10.71 -3.81 0.38
CA ILE A 146 -11.87 -3.21 1.08
C ILE A 146 -11.64 -3.12 2.60
N PRO A 147 -11.23 -4.20 3.31
CA PRO A 147 -10.96 -4.10 4.74
C PRO A 147 -9.86 -3.08 5.09
N CYS A 148 -8.79 -3.05 4.30
CA CYS A 148 -7.72 -2.07 4.48
C CYS A 148 -8.21 -0.63 4.24
N ALA A 149 -9.00 -0.42 3.19
CA ALA A 149 -9.59 0.88 2.89
C ALA A 149 -10.52 1.34 4.02
N VAL A 150 -11.35 0.45 4.58
CA VAL A 150 -12.22 0.76 5.73
C VAL A 150 -11.40 1.24 6.92
N LEU A 151 -10.29 0.57 7.25
CA LEU A 151 -9.40 1.02 8.33
C LEU A 151 -8.74 2.36 8.02
N ILE A 152 -8.28 2.56 6.80
CA ILE A 152 -7.70 3.84 6.35
C ILE A 152 -8.73 4.96 6.50
N PHE A 153 -9.97 4.76 6.05
CA PHE A 153 -11.04 5.76 6.18
C PHE A 153 -11.46 5.98 7.63
N LEU A 154 -11.44 4.96 8.47
CA LEU A 154 -11.68 5.10 9.91
C LEU A 154 -10.63 6.03 10.54
N VAL A 155 -9.35 5.73 10.35
CA VAL A 155 -8.23 6.48 10.94
C VAL A 155 -8.12 7.89 10.36
N LEU A 156 -8.14 8.02 9.03
CA LEU A 156 -8.09 9.33 8.38
C LEU A 156 -9.34 10.15 8.71
N GLY A 157 -10.52 9.53 8.71
CA GLY A 157 -11.78 10.21 9.02
C GLY A 157 -11.78 10.82 10.42
N THR A 158 -11.32 10.08 11.43
CA THR A 158 -11.29 10.58 12.81
C THR A 158 -10.27 11.71 13.01
N ILE A 159 -9.14 11.67 12.29
CA ILE A 159 -8.14 12.76 12.29
C ILE A 159 -8.67 14.00 11.56
N MET A 160 -9.21 13.83 10.34
CA MET A 160 -9.72 14.92 9.50
C MET A 160 -10.89 15.66 10.14
N LEU A 161 -11.77 14.93 10.82
CA LEU A 161 -12.94 15.50 11.51
C LEU A 161 -12.59 16.07 12.90
N GLY A 162 -11.33 15.97 13.33
CA GLY A 162 -10.89 16.43 14.65
C GLY A 162 -11.52 15.67 15.83
N ILE A 163 -12.06 14.48 15.58
CA ILE A 163 -12.75 13.66 16.58
C ILE A 163 -11.74 12.99 17.52
N ALA A 164 -10.57 12.62 17.00
CA ALA A 164 -9.54 11.93 17.77
C ALA A 164 -8.15 12.41 17.34
N THR A 165 -7.22 12.44 18.30
CA THR A 165 -5.80 12.70 18.03
C THR A 165 -5.20 11.59 17.16
N PRO A 166 -4.04 11.81 16.50
CA PRO A 166 -3.38 10.77 15.70
C PRO A 166 -3.11 9.48 16.50
N THR A 167 -2.78 9.60 17.78
CA THR A 167 -2.51 8.47 18.67
C THR A 167 -3.78 7.67 18.97
N GLU A 168 -4.88 8.35 19.31
CA GLU A 168 -6.19 7.72 19.54
C GLU A 168 -6.75 7.08 18.26
N SER A 169 -6.56 7.75 17.13
CA SER A 169 -6.91 7.22 15.81
C SER A 169 -6.10 5.97 15.45
N GLY A 170 -4.80 5.96 15.79
CA GLY A 170 -3.96 4.78 15.66
C GLY A 170 -4.44 3.60 16.52
N ALA A 171 -4.86 3.86 17.77
CA ALA A 171 -5.43 2.84 18.64
C ALA A 171 -6.74 2.26 18.08
N MET A 172 -7.64 3.12 17.56
CA MET A 172 -8.86 2.69 16.88
C MET A 172 -8.57 1.85 15.63
N GLY A 173 -7.54 2.21 14.85
CA GLY A 173 -7.05 1.43 13.72
C GLY A 173 -6.55 0.04 14.13
N ALA A 174 -5.78 -0.06 15.22
CA ALA A 174 -5.27 -1.32 15.74
C ALA A 174 -6.41 -2.25 16.24
N VAL A 175 -7.38 -1.69 16.99
CA VAL A 175 -8.57 -2.42 17.43
C VAL A 175 -9.41 -2.87 16.23
N GLY A 176 -9.62 -2.00 15.24
CA GLY A 176 -10.32 -2.34 14.00
C GLY A 176 -9.61 -3.46 13.23
N ALA A 177 -8.28 -3.45 13.16
CA ALA A 177 -7.49 -4.51 12.53
C ALA A 177 -7.64 -5.85 13.26
N LEU A 178 -7.63 -5.84 14.60
CA LEU A 178 -7.87 -7.03 15.41
C LEU A 178 -9.26 -7.63 15.15
N VAL A 179 -10.30 -6.78 15.15
CA VAL A 179 -11.68 -7.20 14.84
C VAL A 179 -11.75 -7.80 13.44
N LEU A 180 -11.14 -7.16 12.44
CA LEU A 180 -11.12 -7.68 11.07
C LEU A 180 -10.35 -8.99 10.94
N ALA A 181 -9.27 -9.18 11.72
CA ALA A 181 -8.52 -10.44 11.74
C ALA A 181 -9.40 -11.59 12.28
N VAL A 182 -10.07 -11.37 13.42
CA VAL A 182 -10.97 -12.36 14.04
C VAL A 182 -12.16 -12.70 13.12
N LEU A 183 -12.72 -11.72 12.43
CA LEU A 183 -13.85 -11.95 11.51
C LEU A 183 -13.44 -12.68 10.23
N ARG A 184 -12.17 -12.61 9.83
CA ARG A 184 -11.69 -13.10 8.53
C ARG A 184 -10.96 -14.44 8.62
N ASP A 185 -10.36 -14.76 9.76
CA ASP A 185 -9.63 -16.01 9.95
C ASP A 185 -10.58 -17.16 10.34
N PRO A 186 -10.73 -18.21 9.49
CA PRO A 186 -11.56 -19.37 9.79
C PRO A 186 -11.01 -20.25 10.93
N GLY A 187 -9.76 -20.06 11.34
CA GLY A 187 -9.09 -20.76 12.44
C GLY A 187 -9.62 -20.38 13.83
N PHE A 188 -10.30 -19.23 13.97
CA PHE A 188 -11.13 -18.91 15.14
C PHE A 188 -12.46 -19.68 15.06
N GLY A 189 -12.36 -21.01 15.16
CA GLY A 189 -13.51 -21.91 15.28
C GLY A 189 -14.30 -21.68 16.57
N LYS A 190 -15.54 -22.21 16.60
CA LYS A 190 -16.59 -21.98 17.61
C LYS A 190 -16.20 -22.15 19.11
N LEU A 191 -15.03 -22.68 19.46
CA LEU A 191 -14.56 -22.82 20.85
C LEU A 191 -13.91 -21.55 21.43
N ASP A 192 -13.30 -20.68 20.60
CA ASP A 192 -12.51 -19.55 21.11
C ASP A 192 -13.37 -18.30 21.44
N ARG A 193 -14.64 -18.31 20.99
CA ARG A 193 -15.63 -17.27 21.35
C ARG A 193 -16.02 -17.27 22.83
N SER A 194 -15.69 -18.33 23.59
CA SER A 194 -16.00 -18.42 25.02
C SER A 194 -15.00 -17.67 25.90
N ILE A 195 -13.77 -17.44 25.44
CA ILE A 195 -12.72 -16.79 26.24
C ILE A 195 -12.96 -15.27 26.31
N TYR A 196 -13.55 -14.67 25.27
CA TYR A 196 -13.91 -13.25 25.25
C TYR A 196 -15.15 -12.87 26.09
N ARG A 197 -15.84 -13.83 26.71
CA ARG A 197 -16.97 -13.54 27.61
C ARG A 197 -16.54 -13.35 29.07
N ILE A 198 -15.27 -13.61 29.40
CA ILE A 198 -14.74 -13.64 30.77
C ILE A 198 -13.44 -12.79 30.91
N GLY A 199 -12.99 -12.11 29.85
CA GLY A 199 -11.84 -11.20 29.88
C GLY A 199 -12.23 -9.74 29.71
#